data_AF-X0VYG7-F1
#
_entry.id   AF-X0VYG7-F1
#
_cell.length_a   1.000
_cell.length_b   1.000
_cell.length_c   1.000
_cell.angle_alpha   90.00
_cell.angle_beta   90.00
_cell.angle_gamma   90.00
#
_symmetry.space_group_name_H-M   'P 1'
#
loop_
_entity.id
_entity.type
_entity.pdbx_description
1 polymer ?
#
loop_
_entity_poly.entity_id
_entity_poly.type
_entity_poly.pdbx_seq_one_letter_code
_entity_poly.pdbx_strand_id
1 'polypeptide(L)'
;QYIPAFLRFVQFFAACNSHIHYGATWNDSLKAFYTWKANRLNHGLERLSKTLFDRELILNILRDYLIFFRTDDQTQKFILRPHQMRSAERIVHRVASREADTGLIWHTQGSGKTLTMIVAANMLRRLEGLENPTIIIVVDRRGLETQMVQNLEAFGFPMVERARGKQHLRQLVKSDYRGLIVTLIHKFDRMPKNRNDRSNIVVLIDEAHRTQEGDLATYMRAALPNAFYFGLTGTPVDKGQIGRGTFATFGLPDLPE
;
A
#
# COMPACT_ATOMS: atom_id res chain seq x y z
N GLN A 1 32.27 -19.93 20.79
CA GLN A 1 30.87 -20.02 21.27
C GLN A 1 29.95 -18.87 20.81
N TYR A 2 30.40 -17.88 20.02
CA TYR A 2 29.60 -16.66 19.69
C TYR A 2 28.77 -16.71 18.39
N ILE A 3 29.12 -17.56 17.43
CA ILE A 3 28.45 -17.64 16.12
C ILE A 3 26.92 -17.88 16.21
N PRO A 4 26.41 -18.74 17.13
CA PRO A 4 24.96 -18.98 17.24
C PRO A 4 24.16 -17.74 17.68
N ALA A 5 24.75 -16.83 18.44
CA ALA A 5 24.07 -15.62 18.90
C ALA A 5 23.88 -14.61 17.76
N PHE A 6 24.87 -14.49 16.86
CA PHE A 6 24.79 -13.60 15.69
C PHE A 6 23.68 -13.98 14.72
N LEU A 7 23.38 -15.28 14.59
CA LEU A 7 22.31 -15.76 13.71
C LEU A 7 20.92 -15.25 14.11
N ARG A 8 20.74 -14.78 15.36
CA ARG A 8 19.48 -14.15 15.81
C ARG A 8 19.18 -12.83 15.11
N PHE A 9 20.20 -12.15 14.57
CA PHE A 9 20.06 -10.88 13.86
C PHE A 9 19.82 -11.03 12.36
N VAL A 10 19.92 -12.25 11.82
CA VAL A 10 19.65 -12.50 10.40
C VAL A 10 18.21 -12.10 10.11
N GLN A 11 18.02 -11.27 9.09
CA GLN A 11 16.71 -10.69 8.78
C GLN A 11 15.97 -11.46 7.69
N PHE A 12 16.69 -11.93 6.69
CA PHE A 12 16.15 -12.73 5.61
C PHE A 12 17.19 -13.72 5.09
N PHE A 13 16.73 -14.69 4.31
CA PHE A 13 17.58 -15.66 3.65
C PHE A 13 17.23 -15.74 2.17
N ALA A 14 18.21 -16.19 1.39
CA ALA A 14 18.01 -16.56 -0.01
C ALA A 14 18.57 -17.96 -0.24
N ALA A 15 17.87 -18.76 -1.03
CA ALA A 15 18.30 -20.08 -1.46
C ALA A 15 18.28 -20.13 -2.99
N CYS A 16 19.25 -20.83 -3.56
CA CYS A 16 19.50 -20.81 -4.99
C CYS A 16 19.63 -22.23 -5.54
N ASN A 17 19.00 -22.46 -6.70
CA ASN A 17 19.35 -23.54 -7.62
C ASN A 17 19.38 -22.94 -9.05
N SER A 18 18.41 -23.28 -9.91
CA SER A 18 18.20 -22.60 -11.21
C SER A 18 17.48 -21.24 -11.09
N HIS A 19 16.85 -21.01 -9.94
CA HIS A 19 16.16 -19.77 -9.57
C HIS A 19 16.63 -19.35 -8.17
N ILE A 20 16.43 -18.06 -7.85
CA ILE A 20 16.63 -17.55 -6.50
C ILE A 20 15.28 -17.46 -5.81
N HIS A 21 15.20 -18.07 -4.64
CA HIS A 21 14.10 -17.94 -3.72
C HIS A 21 14.56 -17.18 -2.49
N TYR A 22 13.67 -16.42 -1.87
CA TYR A 22 13.98 -15.63 -0.68
C TYR A 22 12.78 -15.60 0.26
N GLY A 23 13.07 -15.40 1.53
CA GLY A 23 12.05 -15.36 2.59
C GLY A 23 12.58 -14.63 3.81
N ALA A 24 11.65 -14.14 4.62
CA ALA A 24 11.99 -13.52 5.89
C ALA A 24 12.36 -14.61 6.91
N THR A 25 13.32 -14.33 7.77
CA THR A 25 13.51 -15.14 8.99
C THR A 25 12.29 -15.03 9.90
N TRP A 26 12.06 -16.01 10.77
CA TRP A 26 10.89 -16.03 11.68
C TRP A 26 9.54 -16.09 10.93
N ASN A 27 9.56 -16.72 9.75
CA ASN A 27 8.38 -17.11 9.00
C ASN A 27 8.61 -18.51 8.43
N ASP A 28 7.86 -19.48 8.92
CA ASP A 28 7.91 -20.89 8.54
C ASP A 28 6.93 -21.24 7.40
N SER A 29 6.14 -20.27 6.93
CA SER A 29 5.18 -20.48 5.87
C SER A 29 5.86 -20.63 4.52
N LEU A 30 5.66 -21.76 3.85
CA LEU A 30 6.08 -21.95 2.45
C LEU A 30 5.43 -20.92 1.51
N LYS A 31 4.27 -20.37 1.87
CA LYS A 31 3.61 -19.30 1.10
C LYS A 31 4.38 -17.97 1.18
N ALA A 32 5.26 -17.80 2.16
CA ALA A 32 6.14 -16.65 2.34
C ALA A 32 7.55 -16.86 1.77
N PHE A 33 7.77 -17.96 1.05
CA PHE A 33 9.00 -18.26 0.33
C PHE A 33 8.83 -17.92 -1.16
N TYR A 34 9.35 -16.77 -1.56
CA TYR A 34 9.06 -16.17 -2.85
C TYR A 34 10.17 -16.41 -3.86
N THR A 35 9.81 -16.56 -5.13
CA THR A 35 10.79 -16.53 -6.23
C THR A 35 11.13 -15.09 -6.58
N TRP A 36 12.43 -14.76 -6.59
CA TRP A 36 12.92 -13.47 -7.06
C TRP A 36 12.72 -13.35 -8.57
N LYS A 37 12.21 -12.19 -9.01
CA LYS A 37 11.97 -11.91 -10.42
C LYS A 37 12.56 -10.55 -10.77
N ALA A 38 13.61 -10.56 -11.57
CA ALA A 38 14.21 -9.35 -12.11
C ALA A 38 13.44 -8.92 -13.37
N ASN A 39 12.54 -7.93 -13.33
CA ASN A 39 11.80 -7.39 -14.49
C ASN A 39 11.20 -8.44 -15.49
N ARG A 40 10.59 -7.99 -16.60
CA ARG A 40 9.81 -8.88 -17.50
C ARG A 40 10.65 -9.79 -18.41
N LEU A 41 11.95 -9.56 -18.50
CA LEU A 41 12.86 -10.21 -19.45
C LEU A 41 14.01 -10.87 -18.70
N ASN A 42 13.82 -12.00 -17.99
CA ASN A 42 14.96 -12.62 -17.31
C ASN A 42 14.88 -14.13 -17.08
N HIS A 43 15.82 -14.81 -17.75
CA HIS A 43 16.28 -16.15 -17.46
C HIS A 43 17.81 -16.04 -17.27
N GLY A 44 18.33 -16.24 -16.06
CA GLY A 44 19.78 -16.21 -15.79
C GLY A 44 20.13 -15.93 -14.34
N LEU A 45 20.86 -16.87 -13.71
CA LEU A 45 21.20 -16.80 -12.29
C LEU A 45 22.08 -15.59 -11.94
N GLU A 46 23.01 -15.22 -12.81
CA GLU A 46 23.88 -14.05 -12.61
C GLU A 46 23.06 -12.76 -12.45
N ARG A 47 22.08 -12.54 -13.33
CA ARG A 47 21.22 -11.34 -13.28
C ARG A 47 20.27 -11.36 -12.09
N LEU A 48 19.72 -12.51 -11.73
CA LEU A 48 18.93 -12.65 -10.51
C LEU A 48 19.77 -12.31 -9.27
N SER A 49 21.03 -12.78 -9.23
CA SER A 49 21.95 -12.52 -8.12
C SER A 49 22.32 -11.04 -8.04
N LYS A 50 22.75 -10.44 -9.15
CA LYS A 50 23.11 -9.01 -9.22
C LYS A 50 21.96 -8.09 -8.82
N THR A 51 20.72 -8.47 -9.13
CA THR A 51 19.55 -7.65 -8.80
C THR A 51 19.07 -7.84 -7.36
N LEU A 52 19.08 -9.06 -6.81
CA LEU A 52 18.68 -9.29 -5.41
C LEU A 52 19.72 -8.75 -4.43
N PHE A 53 21.01 -8.94 -4.73
CA PHE A 53 22.12 -8.53 -3.87
C PHE A 53 22.67 -7.15 -4.22
N ASP A 54 21.93 -6.36 -5.00
CA ASP A 54 22.23 -4.95 -5.18
C ASP A 54 22.22 -4.25 -3.80
N ARG A 55 23.25 -3.44 -3.54
CA ARG A 55 23.46 -2.82 -2.23
C ARG A 55 22.26 -1.95 -1.83
N GLU A 56 21.72 -1.16 -2.75
CA GLU A 56 20.60 -0.26 -2.45
C GLU A 56 19.34 -1.06 -2.17
N LEU A 57 19.07 -2.09 -2.98
CA LEU A 57 17.94 -2.97 -2.73
C LEU A 57 18.03 -3.64 -1.36
N ILE A 58 19.19 -4.16 -0.96
CA ILE A 58 19.36 -4.81 0.35
C ILE A 58 19.05 -3.83 1.48
N LEU A 59 19.55 -2.59 1.38
CA LEU A 59 19.25 -1.54 2.35
C LEU A 59 17.76 -1.19 2.37
N ASN A 60 17.12 -1.11 1.20
CA ASN A 60 15.67 -0.89 1.09
C ASN A 60 14.87 -2.06 1.66
N ILE A 61 15.32 -3.30 1.48
CA ILE A 61 14.70 -4.48 2.08
C ILE A 61 14.71 -4.36 3.60
N LEU A 62 15.88 -4.08 4.19
CA LEU A 62 16.03 -3.98 5.64
C LEU A 62 15.29 -2.80 6.23
N ARG A 63 15.22 -1.68 5.51
CA ARG A 63 14.60 -0.43 5.98
C ARG A 63 13.09 -0.38 5.78
N ASP A 64 12.60 -0.86 4.63
CA ASP A 64 11.25 -0.56 4.15
C ASP A 64 10.43 -1.78 3.74
N TYR A 65 11.06 -2.84 3.20
CA TYR A 65 10.32 -3.95 2.61
C TYR A 65 10.20 -5.18 3.51
N LEU A 66 10.93 -5.20 4.63
CA LEU A 66 10.80 -6.21 5.67
C LEU A 66 9.85 -5.71 6.75
N ILE A 67 8.73 -6.40 6.89
CA ILE A 67 7.60 -5.93 7.70
C ILE A 67 7.12 -7.01 8.65
N PHE A 68 6.71 -6.59 9.84
CA PHE A 68 5.98 -7.45 10.77
C PHE A 68 4.49 -7.31 10.49
N PHE A 69 3.81 -8.44 10.34
CA PHE A 69 2.41 -8.50 9.94
C PHE A 69 1.69 -9.55 10.77
N ARG A 70 0.44 -9.28 11.18
CA ARG A 70 -0.35 -10.25 11.93
C ARG A 70 -1.13 -11.15 10.98
N THR A 71 -0.88 -12.44 11.11
CA THR A 71 -1.60 -13.51 10.40
C THR A 71 -2.00 -14.55 11.44
N ASP A 72 -3.29 -14.92 11.50
CA ASP A 72 -3.81 -15.93 12.44
C ASP A 72 -3.37 -15.69 13.91
N ASP A 73 -3.50 -14.44 14.36
CA ASP A 73 -3.08 -13.94 15.68
C ASP A 73 -1.58 -14.06 16.02
N GLN A 74 -0.74 -14.45 15.06
CA GLN A 74 0.70 -14.50 15.19
C GLN A 74 1.36 -13.36 14.42
N THR A 75 2.35 -12.71 15.03
CA THR A 75 3.20 -11.74 14.33
C THR A 75 4.26 -12.49 13.54
N GLN A 76 4.18 -12.41 12.22
CA GLN A 76 5.15 -13.00 11.30
C GLN A 76 5.89 -11.92 10.52
N LYS A 77 7.11 -12.25 10.10
CA LYS A 77 7.91 -11.36 9.26
C LYS A 77 7.66 -11.65 7.78
N PHE A 78 7.53 -10.63 6.96
CA PHE A 78 7.36 -10.74 5.51
C PHE A 78 8.35 -9.83 4.80
N ILE A 79 8.68 -10.16 3.55
CA ILE A 79 9.41 -9.29 2.64
C ILE A 79 8.49 -9.00 1.46
N LEU A 80 8.38 -7.75 1.03
CA LEU A 80 7.58 -7.45 -0.15
C LEU A 80 8.13 -8.17 -1.38
N ARG A 81 7.23 -8.58 -2.27
CA ARG A 81 7.56 -9.14 -3.57
C ARG A 81 7.96 -8.02 -4.54
N PRO A 82 8.74 -8.30 -5.60
CA PRO A 82 9.17 -7.28 -6.58
C PRO A 82 8.04 -6.45 -7.18
N HIS A 83 6.85 -7.01 -7.38
CA HIS A 83 5.71 -6.24 -7.87
C HIS A 83 5.09 -5.33 -6.80
N GLN A 84 5.11 -5.73 -5.53
CA GLN A 84 4.66 -4.89 -4.41
C GLN A 84 5.63 -3.73 -4.18
N MET A 85 6.95 -4.00 -4.19
CA MET A 85 8.00 -2.97 -4.11
C MET A 85 7.79 -1.90 -5.20
N ARG A 86 7.73 -2.34 -6.47
CA ARG A 86 7.49 -1.44 -7.61
C ARG A 86 6.18 -0.68 -7.51
N SER A 87 5.11 -1.28 -7.00
CA SER A 87 3.84 -0.58 -6.81
C SER A 87 3.93 0.52 -5.76
N ALA A 88 4.58 0.26 -4.62
CA ALA A 88 4.79 1.27 -3.58
C ALA A 88 5.68 2.42 -4.09
N GLU A 89 6.78 2.10 -4.78
CA GLU A 89 7.67 3.09 -5.40
C GLU A 89 6.94 3.96 -6.42
N ARG A 90 6.10 3.36 -7.29
CA ARG A 90 5.34 4.12 -8.29
C ARG A 90 4.30 5.06 -7.68
N ILE A 91 3.66 4.67 -6.56
CA ILE A 91 2.77 5.56 -5.80
C ILE A 91 3.57 6.76 -5.29
N VAL A 92 4.69 6.51 -4.62
CA VAL A 92 5.54 7.56 -4.04
C VAL A 92 6.09 8.48 -5.11
N HIS A 93 6.60 7.93 -6.21
CA HIS A 93 7.12 8.70 -7.34
C HIS A 93 6.05 9.62 -7.92
N ARG A 94 4.83 9.11 -8.16
CA ARG A 94 3.74 9.90 -8.73
C ARG A 94 3.31 11.05 -7.82
N VAL A 95 3.28 10.82 -6.50
CA VAL A 95 2.99 11.88 -5.53
C VAL A 95 4.13 12.92 -5.51
N ALA A 96 5.38 12.47 -5.52
CA ALA A 96 6.56 13.35 -5.48
C ALA A 96 6.68 14.20 -6.75
N SER A 97 6.47 13.61 -7.93
CA SER A 97 6.55 14.29 -9.21
C SER A 97 5.32 15.13 -9.54
N ARG A 98 4.21 14.92 -8.82
CA ARG A 98 2.88 15.48 -9.11
C ARG A 98 2.42 15.23 -10.55
N GLU A 99 2.90 14.14 -11.17
CA GLU A 99 2.56 13.77 -12.55
C GLU A 99 1.06 13.53 -12.72
N ALA A 100 0.41 12.93 -11.71
CA ALA A 100 -1.03 12.73 -11.67
C ALA A 100 -1.52 12.55 -10.24
N ASP A 101 -2.77 12.90 -10.01
CA ASP A 101 -3.47 12.80 -8.74
C ASP A 101 -4.15 11.43 -8.54
N THR A 102 -4.14 10.54 -9.54
CA THR A 102 -4.82 9.25 -9.50
C THR A 102 -3.94 8.06 -9.92
N GLY A 103 -4.30 6.87 -9.46
CA GLY A 103 -3.72 5.63 -9.96
C GLY A 103 -4.47 4.38 -9.54
N LEU A 104 -4.47 3.36 -10.41
CA LEU A 104 -5.01 2.04 -10.11
C LEU A 104 -3.90 0.99 -10.13
N ILE A 105 -3.76 0.26 -9.04
CA ILE A 105 -2.83 -0.86 -8.90
C ILE A 105 -3.65 -2.14 -8.97
N TRP A 106 -3.45 -2.89 -10.05
CA TRP A 106 -4.06 -4.20 -10.21
C TRP A 106 -3.10 -5.29 -9.76
N HIS A 107 -3.42 -5.93 -8.64
CA HIS A 107 -2.77 -7.15 -8.18
C HIS A 107 -3.84 -8.22 -7.96
N THR A 108 -3.54 -9.49 -8.20
CA THR A 108 -4.50 -10.58 -7.95
C THR A 108 -4.94 -10.64 -6.48
N GLN A 109 -6.11 -11.22 -6.20
CA GLN A 109 -6.56 -11.43 -4.82
C GLN A 109 -5.56 -12.32 -4.05
N GLY A 110 -5.28 -11.99 -2.78
CA GLY A 110 -4.29 -12.71 -1.98
C GLY A 110 -2.82 -12.40 -2.30
N SER A 111 -2.56 -11.42 -3.18
CA SER A 111 -1.19 -10.97 -3.53
C SER A 111 -0.49 -10.16 -2.44
N GLY A 112 -1.21 -9.74 -1.39
CA GLY A 112 -0.68 -8.90 -0.30
C GLY A 112 -0.80 -7.40 -0.56
N LYS A 113 -1.92 -6.94 -1.14
CA LYS A 113 -2.22 -5.51 -1.38
C LYS A 113 -2.06 -4.65 -0.12
N THR A 114 -2.50 -5.15 1.03
CA THR A 114 -2.32 -4.51 2.34
C THR A 114 -0.86 -4.18 2.65
N LEU A 115 0.08 -5.10 2.35
CA LEU A 115 1.52 -4.86 2.57
C LEU A 115 2.01 -3.70 1.70
N THR A 116 1.60 -3.68 0.43
CA THR A 116 1.90 -2.58 -0.51
C THR A 116 1.39 -1.24 0.02
N MET A 117 0.15 -1.19 0.54
CA MET A 117 -0.44 0.04 1.08
C MET A 117 0.31 0.55 2.32
N ILE A 118 0.63 -0.33 3.27
CA ILE A 118 1.34 0.05 4.50
C ILE A 118 2.73 0.60 4.16
N VAL A 119 3.47 -0.08 3.28
CA VAL A 119 4.79 0.37 2.86
C VAL A 119 4.71 1.69 2.09
N ALA A 120 3.78 1.83 1.15
CA ALA A 120 3.57 3.08 0.43
C ALA A 120 3.23 4.23 1.39
N ALA A 121 2.34 4.01 2.35
CA ALA A 121 2.01 4.99 3.37
C ALA A 121 3.24 5.40 4.19
N ASN A 122 4.10 4.46 4.59
CA ASN A 122 5.29 4.76 5.38
C ASN A 122 6.32 5.54 4.57
N MET A 123 6.49 5.21 3.29
CA MET A 123 7.35 5.96 2.38
C MET A 123 6.83 7.39 2.15
N LEU A 124 5.53 7.55 1.87
CA LEU A 124 4.89 8.86 1.69
C LEU A 124 5.03 9.76 2.93
N ARG A 125 4.87 9.19 4.13
CA ARG A 125 5.03 9.93 5.39
C ARG A 125 6.42 10.57 5.53
N ARG A 126 7.46 9.91 5.02
CA ARG A 126 8.85 10.37 5.11
C ARG A 126 9.27 11.22 3.90
N LEU A 127 8.36 11.47 2.96
CA LEU A 127 8.65 12.29 1.80
C LEU A 127 8.67 13.76 2.23
N GLU A 128 9.86 14.36 2.27
CA GLU A 128 10.06 15.73 2.76
C GLU A 128 9.17 16.74 2.05
N GLY A 129 9.00 16.60 0.72
CA GLY A 129 8.14 17.46 -0.10
C GLY A 129 6.64 17.41 0.21
N LEU A 130 6.18 16.55 1.12
CA LEU A 130 4.78 16.50 1.58
C LEU A 130 4.55 17.15 2.95
N GLU A 131 5.59 17.58 3.66
CA GLU A 131 5.49 18.31 4.93
C GLU A 131 4.51 17.66 5.94
N ASN A 132 4.80 16.42 6.35
CA ASN A 132 3.92 15.60 7.21
C ASN A 132 2.51 15.42 6.61
N PRO A 133 2.33 14.58 5.57
CA PRO A 133 1.04 14.42 4.92
C PRO A 133 -0.01 13.79 5.84
N THR A 134 -1.28 13.93 5.45
CA THR A 134 -2.35 13.06 5.94
C THR A 134 -2.52 11.91 4.97
N ILE A 135 -2.39 10.69 5.47
CA ILE A 135 -2.65 9.48 4.69
C ILE A 135 -3.98 8.90 5.14
N ILE A 136 -4.89 8.63 4.20
CA ILE A 136 -6.19 8.06 4.49
C ILE A 136 -6.27 6.68 3.83
N ILE A 137 -6.34 5.63 4.64
CA ILE A 137 -6.62 4.28 4.18
C ILE A 137 -8.13 4.05 4.25
N VAL A 138 -8.72 3.75 3.09
CA VAL A 138 -10.15 3.49 2.94
C VAL A 138 -10.36 2.02 2.63
N VAL A 139 -11.22 1.36 3.40
CA VAL A 139 -11.61 -0.03 3.20
C VAL A 139 -13.13 -0.19 3.14
N ASP A 140 -13.59 -1.33 2.64
CA ASP A 140 -15.01 -1.60 2.35
C ASP A 140 -15.81 -2.03 3.59
N ARG A 141 -15.18 -2.77 4.53
CA ARG A 141 -15.89 -3.43 5.64
C ARG A 141 -15.15 -3.39 6.97
N ARG A 142 -15.93 -3.47 8.06
CA ARG A 142 -15.45 -3.36 9.45
C ARG A 142 -14.35 -4.37 9.81
N GLY A 143 -14.45 -5.61 9.34
CA GLY A 143 -13.42 -6.63 9.56
C GLY A 143 -12.06 -6.21 9.01
N LEU A 144 -12.03 -5.70 7.77
CA LEU A 144 -10.79 -5.20 7.16
C LEU A 144 -10.28 -3.92 7.83
N GLU A 145 -11.16 -3.04 8.31
CA GLU A 145 -10.74 -1.87 9.09
C GLU A 145 -10.00 -2.26 10.37
N THR A 146 -10.56 -3.20 11.15
CA THR A 146 -9.92 -3.70 12.37
C THR A 146 -8.57 -4.36 12.05
N GLN A 147 -8.52 -5.22 11.03
CA GLN A 147 -7.29 -5.90 10.62
C GLN A 147 -6.22 -4.91 10.12
N MET A 148 -6.63 -3.87 9.38
CA MET A 148 -5.71 -2.83 8.90
C MET A 148 -5.07 -2.08 10.06
N VAL A 149 -5.86 -1.68 11.07
CA VAL A 149 -5.34 -1.00 12.28
C VAL A 149 -4.34 -1.90 13.02
N GLN A 150 -4.69 -3.16 13.26
CA GLN A 150 -3.79 -4.12 13.92
C GLN A 150 -2.48 -4.32 13.15
N ASN A 151 -2.53 -4.35 11.82
CA ASN A 151 -1.33 -4.50 11.00
C ASN A 151 -0.45 -3.24 11.02
N LEU A 152 -1.05 -2.05 11.04
CA LEU A 152 -0.32 -0.80 11.18
C LEU A 152 0.34 -0.69 12.56
N GLU A 153 -0.34 -1.12 13.62
CA GLU A 153 0.23 -1.22 14.97
C GLU A 153 1.39 -2.23 15.02
N ALA A 154 1.22 -3.42 14.44
CA ALA A 154 2.28 -4.43 14.36
C ALA A 154 3.48 -3.97 13.52
N PHE A 155 3.24 -3.16 12.48
CA PHE A 155 4.27 -2.49 11.70
C PHE A 155 4.98 -1.37 12.48
N GLY A 156 4.37 -0.84 13.54
CA GLY A 156 4.88 0.31 14.29
C GLY A 156 4.62 1.65 13.61
N PHE A 157 3.55 1.76 12.82
CA PHE A 157 3.17 3.02 12.18
C PHE A 157 2.69 4.02 13.24
N PRO A 158 3.27 5.23 13.36
CA PRO A 158 2.87 6.18 14.39
C PRO A 158 1.67 7.02 13.95
N MET A 159 0.92 7.55 14.92
CA MET A 159 -0.22 8.44 14.69
C MET A 159 -1.27 7.83 13.75
N VAL A 160 -1.73 6.63 14.10
CA VAL A 160 -2.83 5.93 13.41
C VAL A 160 -4.13 6.21 14.16
N GLU A 161 -5.10 6.86 13.51
CA GLU A 161 -6.44 7.09 14.07
C GLU A 161 -7.48 6.29 13.27
N ARG A 162 -8.30 5.52 13.99
CA ARG A 162 -9.47 4.87 13.41
C ARG A 162 -10.67 5.81 13.43
N ALA A 163 -11.24 6.12 12.27
CA ALA A 163 -12.41 6.97 12.18
C ALA A 163 -13.67 6.26 12.73
N ARG A 164 -13.95 6.39 14.03
CA ARG A 164 -15.09 5.73 14.73
C ARG A 164 -16.48 5.89 14.09
N GLY A 165 -16.74 6.95 13.34
CA GLY A 165 -18.01 7.18 12.65
C GLY A 165 -17.97 8.40 11.72
N LYS A 166 -19.11 8.73 11.08
CA LYS A 166 -19.23 9.85 10.12
C LYS A 166 -18.83 11.19 10.74
N GLN A 167 -19.29 11.49 11.96
CA GLN A 167 -18.98 12.74 12.65
C GLN A 167 -17.49 12.85 13.02
N HIS A 168 -16.90 11.76 13.49
CA HIS A 168 -15.49 11.72 13.83
C HIS A 168 -14.61 11.86 12.57
N LEU A 169 -14.95 11.18 11.47
CA LEU A 169 -14.25 11.38 10.19
C LEU A 169 -14.34 12.85 9.71
N ARG A 170 -15.52 13.49 9.85
CA ARG A 170 -15.69 14.92 9.52
C ARG A 170 -14.77 15.81 10.34
N GLN A 171 -14.58 15.51 11.62
CA GLN A 171 -13.67 16.25 12.50
C GLN A 171 -12.21 16.05 12.07
N LEU A 172 -11.79 14.80 11.86
CA LEU A 172 -10.42 14.46 11.43
C LEU A 172 -10.05 15.07 10.08
N VAL A 173 -10.97 15.06 9.12
CA VAL A 173 -10.74 15.65 7.81
C VAL A 173 -10.70 17.18 7.89
N LYS A 174 -11.54 17.79 8.73
CA LYS A 174 -11.59 19.26 8.89
C LYS A 174 -10.39 19.79 9.67
N SER A 175 -9.85 19.04 10.62
CA SER A 175 -8.68 19.45 11.40
C SER A 175 -7.39 19.34 10.57
N ASP A 176 -6.32 19.99 11.04
CA ASP A 176 -4.97 19.77 10.52
C ASP A 176 -4.37 18.46 11.06
N TYR A 177 -5.12 17.35 10.96
CA TYR A 177 -4.63 16.06 11.42
C TYR A 177 -3.43 15.62 10.57
N ARG A 178 -2.30 15.30 11.21
CA ARG A 178 -1.07 14.83 10.56
C ARG A 178 -0.83 13.38 10.98
N GLY A 179 -0.64 12.47 10.02
CA GLY A 179 -0.54 11.04 10.30
C GLY A 179 -1.47 10.21 9.41
N LEU A 180 -1.89 9.05 9.90
CA LEU A 180 -2.68 8.08 9.14
C LEU A 180 -4.09 7.92 9.73
N ILE A 181 -5.09 7.98 8.87
CA ILE A 181 -6.50 7.74 9.20
C ILE A 181 -6.93 6.44 8.53
N VAL A 182 -7.51 5.50 9.28
CA VAL A 182 -8.19 4.32 8.72
C VAL A 182 -9.70 4.52 8.81
N THR A 183 -10.41 4.33 7.70
CA THR A 183 -11.84 4.57 7.62
C THR A 183 -12.56 3.62 6.67
N LEU A 184 -13.88 3.56 6.81
CA LEU A 184 -14.77 2.85 5.89
C LEU A 184 -15.31 3.82 4.83
N ILE A 185 -15.43 3.37 3.59
CA ILE A 185 -15.92 4.19 2.48
C ILE A 185 -17.30 4.82 2.77
N HIS A 186 -18.22 4.08 3.39
CA HIS A 186 -19.56 4.59 3.72
C HIS A 186 -19.56 5.73 4.77
N LYS A 187 -18.43 5.98 5.46
CA LYS A 187 -18.32 7.12 6.38
C LYS A 187 -18.20 8.46 5.64
N PHE A 188 -17.88 8.43 4.33
CA PHE A 188 -17.93 9.60 3.45
C PHE A 188 -19.34 9.92 2.92
N ASP A 189 -20.34 9.09 3.19
CA ASP A 189 -21.71 9.38 2.77
C ASP A 189 -22.18 10.77 3.26
N ARG A 190 -22.68 11.57 2.31
CA ARG A 190 -23.08 12.97 2.50
C ARG A 190 -21.99 13.84 3.10
N MET A 191 -20.70 13.49 2.93
CA MET A 191 -19.58 14.35 3.32
C MET A 191 -19.70 15.64 2.49
N PRO A 192 -19.74 16.83 3.12
CA PRO A 192 -19.91 18.05 2.36
C PRO A 192 -18.64 18.35 1.57
N LYS A 193 -18.76 19.14 0.51
CA LYS A 193 -17.64 19.46 -0.36
C LYS A 193 -16.60 20.34 0.35
N ASN A 194 -15.36 20.35 -0.17
CA ASN A 194 -14.25 21.21 0.25
C ASN A 194 -14.02 21.21 1.77
N ARG A 195 -13.95 20.01 2.37
CA ARG A 195 -13.70 19.85 3.80
C ARG A 195 -12.24 20.06 4.15
N ASN A 196 -11.35 19.71 3.23
CA ASN A 196 -9.92 19.98 3.32
C ASN A 196 -9.36 20.13 1.91
N ASP A 197 -8.74 21.26 1.63
CA ASP A 197 -8.17 21.63 0.34
C ASP A 197 -6.63 21.49 0.29
N ARG A 198 -6.01 20.96 1.35
CA ARG A 198 -4.56 20.72 1.36
C ARG A 198 -4.16 19.73 0.26
N SER A 199 -3.03 20.01 -0.39
CA SER A 199 -2.47 19.18 -1.46
C SER A 199 -1.52 18.07 -0.98
N ASN A 200 -1.36 17.89 0.33
CA ASN A 200 -0.57 16.82 0.94
C ASN A 200 -1.44 15.77 1.63
N ILE A 201 -2.58 15.46 1.03
CA ILE A 201 -3.45 14.35 1.43
C ILE A 201 -3.32 13.23 0.41
N VAL A 202 -3.06 12.01 0.87
CA VAL A 202 -3.00 10.82 0.01
C VAL A 202 -4.00 9.78 0.50
N VAL A 203 -4.90 9.37 -0.39
CA VAL A 203 -5.96 8.39 -0.13
C VAL A 203 -5.59 7.07 -0.80
N LEU A 204 -5.45 6.01 -0.02
CA LEU A 204 -5.20 4.64 -0.47
C LEU A 204 -6.48 3.82 -0.25
N ILE A 205 -7.04 3.26 -1.32
CA ILE A 205 -8.35 2.59 -1.29
C ILE A 205 -8.15 1.12 -1.60
N ASP A 206 -8.53 0.25 -0.66
CA ASP A 206 -8.57 -1.19 -0.90
C ASP A 206 -9.88 -1.58 -1.58
N GLU A 207 -9.81 -2.57 -2.48
CA GLU A 207 -10.95 -3.09 -3.24
C GLU A 207 -11.71 -2.01 -4.05
N ALA A 208 -10.97 -1.10 -4.71
CA ALA A 208 -11.47 0.12 -5.40
C ALA A 208 -12.42 -0.08 -6.61
N HIS A 209 -13.15 -1.18 -6.67
CA HIS A 209 -13.89 -1.65 -7.85
C HIS A 209 -15.34 -2.07 -7.56
N ARG A 210 -15.89 -1.74 -6.39
CA ARG A 210 -17.25 -2.15 -6.06
C ARG A 210 -18.28 -1.14 -6.57
N THR A 211 -19.26 -1.63 -7.32
CA THR A 211 -20.32 -0.86 -7.99
C THR A 211 -21.14 0.02 -7.04
N GLN A 212 -21.22 -0.34 -5.75
CA GLN A 212 -21.92 0.44 -4.71
C GLN A 212 -21.11 1.65 -4.18
N GLU A 213 -19.87 1.84 -4.62
CA GLU A 213 -18.98 2.89 -4.10
C GLU A 213 -18.98 4.18 -4.93
N GLY A 214 -19.67 4.23 -6.08
CA GLY A 214 -19.63 5.40 -6.98
C GLY A 214 -20.05 6.72 -6.31
N ASP A 215 -21.19 6.72 -5.63
CA ASP A 215 -21.69 7.93 -4.94
C ASP A 215 -20.81 8.29 -3.73
N LEU A 216 -20.31 7.29 -3.01
CA LEU A 216 -19.46 7.49 -1.84
C LEU A 216 -18.09 8.04 -2.22
N ALA A 217 -17.50 7.52 -3.31
CA ALA A 217 -16.26 8.03 -3.88
C ALA A 217 -16.44 9.48 -4.36
N THR A 218 -17.61 9.81 -4.92
CA THR A 218 -17.94 11.18 -5.32
C THR A 218 -17.96 12.13 -4.11
N TYR A 219 -18.60 11.75 -3.00
CA TYR A 219 -18.56 12.55 -1.77
C TYR A 219 -17.14 12.70 -1.22
N MET A 220 -16.35 11.62 -1.22
CA MET A 220 -14.97 11.63 -0.75
C MET A 220 -14.10 12.58 -1.57
N ARG A 221 -14.21 12.54 -2.91
CA ARG A 221 -13.47 13.43 -3.81
C ARG A 221 -13.89 14.87 -3.68
N ALA A 222 -15.20 15.12 -3.65
CA ALA A 222 -15.69 16.47 -3.48
C ALA A 222 -15.27 17.06 -2.12
N ALA A 223 -15.08 16.23 -1.08
CA ALA A 223 -14.61 16.68 0.23
C ALA A 223 -13.10 16.99 0.28
N LEU A 224 -12.30 16.36 -0.58
CA LEU A 224 -10.83 16.39 -0.57
C LEU A 224 -10.29 16.71 -1.98
N PRO A 225 -10.61 17.88 -2.55
CA PRO A 225 -10.44 18.15 -3.99
C PRO A 225 -8.99 18.10 -4.49
N ASN A 226 -8.00 18.31 -3.64
CA ASN A 226 -6.58 18.36 -4.01
C ASN A 226 -5.77 17.13 -3.52
N ALA A 227 -6.47 16.06 -3.10
CA ALA A 227 -5.82 14.85 -2.61
C ALA A 227 -5.39 13.92 -3.76
N PHE A 228 -4.37 13.11 -3.50
CA PHE A 228 -3.99 12.00 -4.38
C PHE A 228 -4.83 10.76 -4.06
N TYR A 229 -5.24 9.98 -5.07
CA TYR A 229 -6.11 8.81 -4.94
C TYR A 229 -5.52 7.57 -5.61
N PHE A 230 -5.19 6.56 -4.83
CA PHE A 230 -4.69 5.29 -5.31
C PHE A 230 -5.61 4.15 -4.94
N GLY A 231 -6.20 3.50 -5.95
CA GLY A 231 -6.99 2.29 -5.77
C GLY A 231 -6.14 1.03 -5.91
N LEU A 232 -6.30 0.06 -5.01
CA LEU A 232 -5.74 -1.29 -5.17
C LEU A 232 -6.89 -2.28 -5.37
N THR A 233 -6.83 -3.07 -6.43
CA THR A 233 -7.91 -4.00 -6.78
C THR A 233 -7.41 -5.37 -7.21
N GLY A 234 -8.19 -6.42 -6.86
CA GLY A 234 -8.07 -7.80 -7.33
C GLY A 234 -8.59 -8.00 -8.76
N THR A 235 -9.60 -7.21 -9.09
CA THR A 235 -10.60 -7.43 -10.12
C THR A 235 -10.99 -6.06 -10.65
N PRO A 236 -10.23 -5.49 -11.60
CA PRO A 236 -10.61 -4.22 -12.20
C PRO A 236 -11.91 -4.43 -13.00
N VAL A 237 -12.90 -3.55 -12.83
CA VAL A 237 -14.10 -3.59 -13.68
C VAL A 237 -13.71 -3.07 -15.06
N ASP A 238 -13.98 -3.89 -16.08
CA ASP A 238 -13.64 -3.63 -17.48
C ASP A 238 -14.25 -2.33 -18.04
N LYS A 239 -13.57 -1.78 -19.05
CA LYS A 239 -13.99 -0.61 -19.86
C LYS A 239 -15.37 -0.77 -20.55
N GLY A 240 -16.01 -1.94 -20.47
CA GLY A 240 -17.21 -2.31 -21.24
C GLY A 240 -18.56 -1.84 -20.69
N GLN A 241 -18.64 -1.30 -19.47
CA GLN A 241 -19.87 -0.66 -18.98
C GLN A 241 -19.74 0.86 -19.04
N ILE A 242 -20.39 1.42 -20.05
CA ILE A 242 -20.57 2.85 -20.28
C ILE A 242 -20.85 3.57 -18.95
N GLY A 243 -19.89 4.43 -18.53
CA GLY A 243 -20.11 5.49 -17.54
C GLY A 243 -19.73 5.26 -16.08
N ARG A 244 -19.32 4.05 -15.62
CA ARG A 244 -19.00 3.81 -14.19
C ARG A 244 -17.91 2.75 -13.95
N GLY A 245 -16.75 2.88 -14.59
CA GLY A 245 -15.61 1.96 -14.41
C GLY A 245 -14.59 2.41 -13.36
N THR A 246 -13.93 1.45 -12.69
CA THR A 246 -12.77 1.69 -11.81
C THR A 246 -11.65 2.47 -12.51
N PHE A 247 -11.48 2.25 -13.82
CA PHE A 247 -10.54 2.99 -14.66
C PHE A 247 -11.00 4.42 -14.96
N ALA A 248 -12.30 4.70 -15.12
CA ALA A 248 -12.79 6.07 -15.22
C ALA A 248 -12.64 6.82 -13.89
N THR A 249 -12.62 6.07 -12.78
CA THR A 249 -12.51 6.62 -11.43
C THR A 249 -11.04 6.82 -11.04
N PHE A 250 -10.11 5.93 -11.35
CA PHE A 250 -8.71 5.96 -10.87
C PHE A 250 -7.64 5.82 -11.97
N GLY A 251 -8.05 5.67 -13.23
CA GLY A 251 -7.15 5.64 -14.37
C GLY A 251 -6.83 7.04 -14.87
N LEU A 252 -5.66 7.19 -15.49
CA LEU A 252 -5.35 8.36 -16.29
C LEU A 252 -6.31 8.43 -17.50
N PRO A 253 -6.85 9.60 -17.85
CA PRO A 253 -7.77 9.73 -18.99
C PRO A 253 -7.20 9.21 -20.32
N ASP A 254 -5.88 9.22 -20.50
CA ASP A 254 -5.24 8.82 -21.74
C ASP A 254 -3.94 8.04 -21.48
N LEU A 255 -3.98 6.72 -21.68
CA LEU A 255 -2.79 5.95 -22.01
C LEU A 255 -3.10 5.19 -23.30
N PRO A 256 -2.36 5.43 -24.40
CA PRO A 256 -2.42 4.54 -25.56
C PRO A 256 -1.95 3.15 -25.14
N GLU A 257 -2.53 2.14 -25.78
CA GLU A 257 -2.42 0.70 -25.50
C GLU A 257 -0.99 0.18 -25.20
#